data_AF-A0A9D0CXV2-F1
#
_entry.id   AF-A0A9D0CXV2-F1
#
_cell.length_a   1.000
_cell.length_b   1.000
_cell.length_c   1.000
_cell.angle_alpha   90.00
_cell.angle_beta   90.00
_cell.angle_gamma   90.00
#
_symmetry.space_group_name_H-M   'P 1'
#
loop_
_entity.id
_entity.type
_entity.pdbx_description
1 polymer ?
#
loop_
_entity_poly.entity_id
_entity_poly.type
_entity_poly.pdbx_seq_one_letter_code
_entity_poly.pdbx_strand_id
1 'polypeptide(L)'
;MDLRIENLNIYSETEIVHPDQIKAEYPLTQKAVETIMHGQRTVKNILDGSDPRRFVVVGPCSIHDIKAAHEYATRLKQLAEEVKETLFLVMRVYFEKPRTSVGWQGLIADPDLDGSYNIEKGIRCARQLLLDIAELGLPTAGEALDLVTPQYIQDLFSWTAIGARTTES
;
A
#
# COMPACT_ATOMS: atom_id res chain seq x y z
N MET A 1 -45.71 5.11 -10.10
CA MET A 1 -44.75 6.13 -9.62
C MET A 1 -43.67 5.36 -8.88
N ASP A 2 -42.41 5.50 -9.28
CA ASP A 2 -41.31 4.91 -8.52
C ASP A 2 -41.22 5.64 -7.19
N LEU A 3 -41.37 4.90 -6.08
CA LEU A 3 -41.41 5.44 -4.71
C LEU A 3 -40.09 5.22 -3.97
N ARG A 4 -39.05 4.73 -4.66
CA ARG A 4 -37.71 4.60 -4.07
C ARG A 4 -37.18 5.99 -3.71
N ILE A 5 -36.64 6.11 -2.52
CA ILE A 5 -35.95 7.31 -2.02
C ILE A 5 -34.45 7.06 -1.78
N GLU A 6 -34.02 5.81 -1.87
CA GLU A 6 -32.66 5.33 -1.68
C GLU A 6 -32.16 4.58 -2.93
N ASN A 7 -30.84 4.53 -3.10
CA ASN A 7 -30.15 3.82 -4.17
C ASN A 7 -30.59 4.20 -5.60
N LEU A 8 -31.07 5.43 -5.78
CA LEU A 8 -31.58 5.93 -7.07
C LEU A 8 -30.52 5.97 -8.18
N ASN A 9 -29.26 6.22 -7.81
CA ASN A 9 -28.12 6.37 -8.72
C ASN A 9 -27.07 5.26 -8.54
N ILE A 10 -27.47 4.11 -8.01
CA ILE A 10 -26.58 2.96 -7.81
C ILE A 10 -26.79 1.98 -8.96
N TYR A 11 -25.72 1.72 -9.72
CA TYR A 11 -25.76 0.74 -10.80
C TYR A 11 -25.75 -0.70 -10.27
N SER A 12 -24.92 -0.97 -9.28
CA SER A 12 -24.78 -2.28 -8.63
C SER A 12 -24.10 -2.16 -7.27
N GLU A 13 -24.39 -3.12 -6.40
CA GLU A 13 -23.70 -3.30 -5.11
C GLU A 13 -23.17 -4.74 -5.07
N THR A 14 -22.01 -4.94 -4.47
CA THR A 14 -21.42 -6.26 -4.30
C THR A 14 -20.68 -6.28 -2.98
N GLU A 15 -20.90 -7.32 -2.19
CA GLU A 15 -20.15 -7.53 -0.96
C GLU A 15 -18.69 -7.84 -1.30
N ILE A 16 -17.79 -7.29 -0.50
CA ILE A 16 -16.36 -7.59 -0.60
C ILE A 16 -15.96 -8.46 0.59
N VAL A 17 -15.05 -9.41 0.34
CA VAL A 17 -14.40 -10.24 1.37
C VAL A 17 -13.98 -9.45 2.62
N HIS A 18 -14.18 -10.01 3.81
CA HIS A 18 -13.84 -9.31 5.05
C HIS A 18 -12.32 -9.19 5.27
N PRO A 19 -11.84 -8.12 5.93
CA PRO A 19 -10.42 -7.95 6.23
C PRO A 19 -9.78 -9.13 6.97
N ASP A 20 -10.49 -9.74 7.92
CA ASP A 20 -9.98 -10.87 8.71
C ASP A 20 -9.78 -12.13 7.86
N GLN A 21 -10.62 -12.34 6.83
CA GLN A 21 -10.47 -13.45 5.91
C GLN A 21 -9.23 -13.26 5.04
N ILE A 22 -9.03 -12.05 4.50
CA ILE A 22 -7.83 -11.70 3.74
C ILE A 22 -6.56 -11.83 4.60
N LYS A 23 -6.60 -11.39 5.85
CA LYS A 23 -5.47 -11.54 6.79
C LYS A 23 -5.20 -12.98 7.17
N ALA A 24 -6.22 -13.85 7.20
CA ALA A 24 -6.05 -15.27 7.42
C ALA A 24 -5.47 -15.99 6.19
N GLU A 25 -5.88 -15.60 4.98
CA GLU A 25 -5.32 -16.10 3.71
C GLU A 25 -3.86 -15.67 3.52
N TYR A 26 -3.53 -14.44 3.94
CA TYR A 26 -2.21 -13.82 3.79
C TYR A 26 -1.70 -13.36 5.16
N PRO A 27 -1.30 -14.30 6.04
CA PRO A 27 -0.87 -13.97 7.40
C PRO A 27 0.48 -13.26 7.40
N LEU A 28 0.68 -12.39 8.39
CA LEU A 28 1.99 -11.81 8.65
C LEU A 28 2.96 -12.91 9.05
N THR A 29 4.13 -12.95 8.42
CA THR A 29 5.25 -13.76 8.90
C THR A 29 6.06 -13.00 9.93
N GLN A 30 6.78 -13.73 10.77
CA GLN A 30 7.63 -13.13 11.81
C GLN A 30 8.61 -12.10 11.22
N LYS A 31 9.19 -12.41 10.04
CA LYS A 31 10.13 -11.53 9.34
C LYS A 31 9.45 -10.26 8.81
N ALA A 32 8.23 -10.38 8.28
CA ALA A 32 7.46 -9.22 7.85
C ALA A 32 7.15 -8.30 9.05
N VAL A 33 6.69 -8.86 10.18
CA VAL A 33 6.44 -8.11 11.42
C VAL A 33 7.68 -7.36 11.87
N GLU A 34 8.81 -8.04 11.97
CA GLU A 34 10.09 -7.44 12.38
C GLU A 34 10.51 -6.30 11.46
N THR A 35 10.36 -6.49 10.14
CA THR A 35 10.70 -5.48 9.13
C THR A 35 9.83 -4.24 9.28
N ILE A 36 8.52 -4.41 9.39
CA ILE A 36 7.58 -3.29 9.51
C ILE A 36 7.77 -2.55 10.82
N MET A 37 7.89 -3.26 11.95
CA MET A 37 8.12 -2.67 13.27
C MET A 37 9.48 -1.95 13.33
N HIS A 38 10.53 -2.53 12.77
CA HIS A 38 11.83 -1.87 12.65
C HIS A 38 11.72 -0.59 11.81
N GLY A 39 10.97 -0.62 10.71
CA GLY A 39 10.71 0.56 9.89
C GLY A 39 9.99 1.66 10.65
N GLN A 40 8.90 1.33 11.34
CA GLN A 40 8.14 2.29 12.15
C GLN A 40 9.01 2.92 13.24
N ARG A 41 9.77 2.11 13.97
CA ARG A 41 10.66 2.58 15.04
C ARG A 41 11.77 3.48 14.49
N THR A 42 12.38 3.10 13.37
CA THR A 42 13.47 3.87 12.77
C THR A 42 12.96 5.21 12.23
N VAL A 43 11.83 5.21 11.51
CA VAL A 43 11.21 6.46 11.04
C VAL A 43 10.87 7.38 12.22
N LYS A 44 10.28 6.83 13.29
CA LYS A 44 10.02 7.60 14.52
C LYS A 44 11.31 8.18 15.10
N ASN A 45 12.36 7.37 15.27
CA ASN A 45 13.63 7.82 15.82
C ASN A 45 14.27 8.95 15.00
N ILE A 46 14.15 8.91 13.68
CA ILE A 46 14.62 9.96 12.76
C ILE A 46 13.80 11.24 12.95
N LEU A 47 12.47 11.14 13.03
CA LEU A 47 11.59 12.28 13.28
C LEU A 47 11.85 12.91 14.67
N ASP A 48 12.16 12.08 15.66
CA ASP A 48 12.52 12.51 17.02
C ASP A 48 13.97 13.01 17.13
N GLY A 49 14.78 12.94 16.07
CA GLY A 49 16.18 13.38 16.03
C GLY A 49 17.18 12.48 16.76
N SER A 50 16.76 11.31 17.25
CA SER A 50 17.61 10.32 17.94
C SER A 50 18.41 9.43 16.97
N ASP A 51 17.97 9.34 15.72
CA ASP A 51 18.70 8.74 14.61
C ASP A 51 19.08 9.86 13.63
N PRO A 52 20.38 10.12 13.37
CA PRO A 52 20.82 11.26 12.57
C PRO A 52 20.63 11.06 11.05
N ARG A 53 20.19 9.88 10.62
CA ARG A 53 19.95 9.58 9.20
C ARG A 53 18.73 10.33 8.67
N ARG A 54 18.60 10.38 7.34
CA ARG A 54 17.37 10.81 6.68
C ARG A 54 16.63 9.59 6.17
N PHE A 55 15.31 9.52 6.38
CA PHE A 55 14.52 8.51 5.68
C PHE A 55 14.11 9.02 4.30
N VAL A 56 14.07 8.12 3.33
CA VAL A 56 13.73 8.44 1.93
C VAL A 56 12.64 7.49 1.47
N VAL A 57 11.46 8.04 1.19
CA VAL A 57 10.37 7.32 0.56
C VAL A 57 10.57 7.37 -0.95
N VAL A 58 10.88 6.22 -1.57
CA VAL A 58 11.23 6.15 -2.99
C VAL A 58 10.66 4.90 -3.65
N GLY A 59 10.16 5.05 -4.87
CA GLY A 59 9.55 3.97 -5.63
C GLY A 59 8.68 4.48 -6.78
N PRO A 60 8.02 3.57 -7.50
CA PRO A 60 7.09 3.92 -8.58
C PRO A 60 5.97 4.86 -8.11
N CYS A 61 5.41 5.64 -9.06
CA CYS A 61 4.31 6.53 -8.72
C CYS A 61 3.05 5.77 -8.30
N SER A 62 2.73 4.67 -8.99
CA SER A 62 1.71 3.68 -8.67
C SER A 62 2.13 2.31 -9.22
N ILE A 63 1.85 1.25 -8.48
CA ILE A 63 2.16 -0.14 -8.87
C ILE A 63 1.04 -0.68 -9.75
N HIS A 64 1.37 -1.10 -10.97
CA HIS A 64 0.45 -1.77 -11.90
C HIS A 64 0.97 -3.15 -12.36
N ASP A 65 2.27 -3.40 -12.21
CA ASP A 65 2.91 -4.67 -12.54
C ASP A 65 3.60 -5.22 -11.28
N ILE A 66 3.08 -6.34 -10.78
CA ILE A 66 3.58 -7.04 -9.59
C ILE A 66 5.01 -7.54 -9.79
N LYS A 67 5.35 -8.05 -10.98
CA LYS A 67 6.68 -8.60 -11.26
C LYS A 67 7.73 -7.48 -11.28
N ALA A 68 7.41 -6.36 -11.93
CA ALA A 68 8.28 -5.19 -11.94
C ALA A 68 8.46 -4.60 -10.53
N ALA A 69 7.41 -4.64 -9.70
CA ALA A 69 7.50 -4.20 -8.30
C ALA A 69 8.48 -5.06 -7.48
N HIS A 70 8.45 -6.38 -7.64
CA HIS A 70 9.40 -7.29 -6.99
C HIS A 70 10.84 -7.06 -7.44
N GLU A 71 11.05 -6.86 -8.74
CA GLU A 71 12.37 -6.56 -9.28
C GLU A 71 12.91 -5.25 -8.72
N TYR A 72 12.06 -4.22 -8.65
CA TYR A 72 12.42 -2.94 -8.04
C TYR A 72 12.75 -3.10 -6.55
N ALA A 73 11.94 -3.83 -5.79
CA ALA A 73 12.17 -4.10 -4.38
C ALA A 73 13.52 -4.79 -4.13
N THR A 74 13.86 -5.78 -4.97
CA THR A 74 15.14 -6.50 -4.91
C THR A 74 16.33 -5.55 -5.08
N ARG A 75 16.29 -4.69 -6.10
CA ARG A 75 17.34 -3.70 -6.35
C ARG A 75 17.40 -2.64 -5.24
N LEU A 76 16.24 -2.18 -4.77
CA LEU A 76 16.17 -1.20 -3.68
C LEU A 76 16.70 -1.78 -2.36
N LYS A 77 16.48 -3.06 -2.09
CA LYS A 77 17.03 -3.74 -0.91
C LYS A 77 18.56 -3.79 -0.93
N GLN A 78 19.16 -4.07 -2.08
CA GLN A 78 20.62 -4.03 -2.24
C GLN A 78 21.17 -2.63 -1.97
N LEU A 79 20.56 -1.61 -2.59
CA LEU A 79 20.94 -0.22 -2.36
C LEU A 79 20.76 0.20 -0.89
N ALA A 80 19.66 -0.23 -0.26
CA ALA A 80 19.37 0.09 1.14
C ALA A 80 20.48 -0.40 2.07
N GLU A 81 21.10 -1.54 1.78
CA GLU A 81 22.24 -2.06 2.53
C GLU A 81 23.51 -1.20 2.30
N GLU A 82 23.77 -0.78 1.07
CA GLU A 82 24.92 0.05 0.70
C GLU A 82 24.90 1.44 1.38
N VAL A 83 23.71 2.03 1.54
CA VAL A 83 23.55 3.41 2.06
C VAL A 83 23.11 3.49 3.52
N LYS A 84 22.94 2.35 4.20
CA LYS A 84 22.27 2.24 5.52
C LYS A 84 22.83 3.13 6.62
N GLU A 85 24.12 3.48 6.54
CA GLU A 85 24.80 4.34 7.52
C GLU A 85 24.36 5.82 7.43
N THR A 86 23.76 6.22 6.30
CA THR A 86 23.40 7.63 6.03
C THR A 86 21.93 7.84 5.69
N LEU A 87 21.30 6.86 5.02
CA LEU A 87 19.92 6.92 4.58
C LEU A 87 19.14 5.70 5.06
N PHE A 88 17.88 5.92 5.42
CA PHE A 88 16.93 4.86 5.70
C PHE A 88 15.91 4.78 4.55
N LEU A 89 16.07 3.81 3.65
CA LEU A 89 15.19 3.70 2.49
C LEU A 89 13.88 2.99 2.84
N VAL A 90 12.77 3.59 2.41
CA VAL A 90 11.41 3.03 2.54
C VAL A 90 10.81 2.96 1.14
N MET A 91 10.39 1.78 0.71
CA MET A 91 9.83 1.60 -0.62
C MET A 91 8.45 2.24 -0.71
N ARG A 92 8.24 3.14 -1.68
CA ARG A 92 6.92 3.66 -2.02
C ARG A 92 6.12 2.57 -2.74
N VAL A 93 5.01 2.15 -2.13
CA VAL A 93 4.07 1.13 -2.65
C VAL A 93 2.66 1.72 -2.68
N TYR A 94 2.35 2.48 -3.73
CA TYR A 94 1.04 3.11 -3.91
C TYR A 94 0.26 2.32 -4.95
N PHE A 95 -0.99 1.98 -4.67
CA PHE A 95 -1.81 1.17 -5.57
C PHE A 95 -2.65 1.98 -6.53
N GLU A 96 -2.88 3.23 -6.23
CA GLU A 96 -3.74 4.11 -7.03
C GLU A 96 -3.18 5.53 -7.06
N LYS A 97 -3.76 6.33 -7.95
CA LYS A 97 -3.45 7.76 -8.05
C LYS A 97 -4.77 8.51 -8.18
N PRO A 98 -5.17 9.37 -7.21
CA PRO A 98 -6.41 10.11 -7.31
C PRO A 98 -6.37 11.04 -8.53
N ARG A 99 -7.36 10.93 -9.41
CA ARG A 99 -7.49 11.73 -10.64
C ARG A 99 -8.90 12.31 -10.76
N THR A 100 -8.98 13.50 -11.35
CA THR A 100 -10.24 14.18 -11.70
C THR A 100 -10.71 13.87 -13.13
N SER A 101 -9.92 13.12 -13.89
CA SER A 101 -10.21 12.70 -15.26
C SER A 101 -10.35 11.18 -15.35
N VAL A 102 -11.06 10.70 -16.36
CA VAL A 102 -11.19 9.26 -16.65
C VAL A 102 -9.81 8.64 -16.87
N GLY A 103 -9.60 7.46 -16.29
CA GLY A 103 -8.38 6.68 -16.42
C GLY A 103 -8.39 5.47 -15.49
N TRP A 104 -7.31 4.68 -15.54
CA TRP A 104 -7.13 3.53 -14.66
C TRP A 104 -7.17 3.94 -13.19
N GLN A 105 -7.97 3.21 -12.41
CA GLN A 105 -8.32 3.51 -11.02
C GLN A 105 -7.31 2.94 -10.02
N GLY A 106 -6.40 2.05 -10.44
CA GLY A 106 -5.38 1.48 -9.55
C GLY A 106 -5.47 -0.03 -9.44
N LEU A 107 -4.43 -0.64 -8.87
CA LEU A 107 -4.27 -2.09 -8.80
C LEU A 107 -5.32 -2.75 -7.93
N ILE A 108 -5.72 -2.08 -6.84
CA ILE A 108 -6.76 -2.59 -5.95
C ILE A 108 -8.10 -2.58 -6.69
N ALA A 109 -8.44 -1.49 -7.37
CA ALA A 109 -9.72 -1.37 -8.07
C ALA A 109 -9.79 -2.25 -9.33
N ASP A 110 -8.75 -2.24 -10.16
CA ASP A 110 -8.74 -2.86 -11.49
C ASP A 110 -7.38 -3.55 -11.76
N PRO A 111 -7.14 -4.72 -11.13
CA PRO A 111 -5.83 -5.39 -11.18
C PRO A 111 -5.45 -5.92 -12.57
N ASP A 112 -6.44 -6.13 -13.43
CA ASP A 112 -6.26 -6.70 -14.78
C ASP A 112 -6.11 -5.64 -15.88
N LEU A 113 -6.21 -4.34 -15.52
CA LEU A 113 -6.08 -3.20 -16.44
C LEU A 113 -7.09 -3.24 -17.60
N ASP A 114 -8.24 -3.89 -17.39
CA ASP A 114 -9.27 -4.14 -18.40
C ASP A 114 -10.63 -3.50 -18.06
N GLY A 115 -10.74 -2.84 -16.91
CA GLY A 115 -11.99 -2.24 -16.43
C GLY A 115 -12.99 -3.25 -15.87
N SER A 116 -12.54 -4.46 -15.49
CA SER A 116 -13.39 -5.48 -14.85
C SER A 116 -13.73 -5.18 -13.39
N TYR A 117 -12.97 -4.29 -12.74
CA TYR A 117 -13.15 -3.88 -11.34
C TYR A 117 -13.11 -5.04 -10.33
N ASN A 118 -12.21 -6.00 -10.50
CA ASN A 118 -12.06 -7.12 -9.57
C ASN A 118 -11.32 -6.71 -8.29
N ILE A 119 -12.03 -6.02 -7.39
CA ILE A 119 -11.49 -5.46 -6.13
C ILE A 119 -10.90 -6.54 -5.24
N GLU A 120 -11.60 -7.68 -5.11
CA GLU A 120 -11.13 -8.79 -4.27
C GLU A 120 -9.77 -9.34 -4.72
N LYS A 121 -9.61 -9.54 -6.03
CA LYS A 121 -8.32 -9.93 -6.61
C LYS A 121 -7.27 -8.85 -6.36
N GLY A 122 -7.63 -7.58 -6.53
CA GLY A 122 -6.74 -6.44 -6.29
C GLY A 122 -6.23 -6.37 -4.86
N ILE A 123 -7.10 -6.58 -3.87
CA ILE A 123 -6.73 -6.63 -2.44
C ILE A 123 -5.75 -7.78 -2.17
N ARG A 124 -6.02 -8.98 -2.70
CA ARG A 124 -5.14 -10.14 -2.56
C ARG A 124 -3.76 -9.88 -3.18
N CYS A 125 -3.72 -9.33 -4.39
CA CYS A 125 -2.48 -8.96 -5.07
C CYS A 125 -1.69 -7.89 -4.28
N ALA A 126 -2.37 -6.85 -3.79
CA ALA A 126 -1.76 -5.78 -3.01
C ALA A 126 -1.15 -6.29 -1.70
N ARG A 127 -1.90 -7.12 -0.95
CA ARG A 127 -1.45 -7.69 0.32
C ARG A 127 -0.29 -8.65 0.14
N GLN A 128 -0.35 -9.55 -0.84
CA GLN A 128 0.75 -10.47 -1.14
C GLN A 128 2.03 -9.71 -1.49
N LEU A 129 1.96 -8.69 -2.37
CA LEU A 129 3.13 -7.89 -2.73
C LEU A 129 3.76 -7.20 -1.51
N LEU A 130 2.93 -6.63 -0.63
CA LEU A 130 3.42 -5.98 0.58
C LEU A 130 4.10 -6.97 1.54
N LEU A 131 3.54 -8.18 1.69
CA LEU A 131 4.17 -9.27 2.45
C LEU A 131 5.52 -9.63 1.85
N ASP A 132 5.58 -9.88 0.54
CA ASP A 132 6.81 -10.28 -0.15
C ASP A 132 7.92 -9.23 0.01
N ILE A 133 7.58 -7.95 -0.09
CA ILE A 133 8.53 -6.84 0.13
C ILE A 133 8.98 -6.77 1.59
N ALA A 134 8.06 -6.93 2.55
CA ALA A 134 8.40 -6.95 3.97
C ALA A 134 9.28 -8.17 4.32
N GLU A 135 9.02 -9.34 3.73
CA GLU A 135 9.85 -10.53 3.87
C GLU A 135 11.22 -10.40 3.23
N LEU A 136 11.37 -9.52 2.23
CA LEU A 136 12.68 -9.16 1.70
C LEU A 136 13.50 -8.32 2.72
N GLY A 137 12.88 -7.83 3.78
CA GLY A 137 13.50 -6.97 4.79
C GLY A 137 13.56 -5.51 4.37
N LEU A 138 12.59 -5.05 3.57
CA LEU A 138 12.46 -3.69 3.10
C LEU A 138 11.16 -3.08 3.66
N PRO A 139 11.22 -1.97 4.42
CA PRO A 139 10.02 -1.29 4.89
C PRO A 139 9.30 -0.60 3.73
N THR A 140 7.99 -0.45 3.86
CA THR A 140 7.08 0.05 2.83
C THR A 140 6.35 1.30 3.30
N ALA A 141 5.99 2.14 2.33
CA ALA A 141 5.24 3.37 2.50
C ALA A 141 4.01 3.40 1.58
N GLY A 142 2.84 3.70 2.13
CA GLY A 142 1.57 3.79 1.42
C GLY A 142 0.92 5.17 1.50
N GLU A 143 -0.22 5.34 0.84
CA GLU A 143 -1.12 6.49 0.95
C GLU A 143 -2.50 6.00 1.38
N ALA A 144 -3.11 6.67 2.36
CA ALA A 144 -4.48 6.39 2.76
C ALA A 144 -5.43 7.32 1.99
N LEU A 145 -6.24 6.72 1.11
CA LEU A 145 -7.16 7.43 0.22
C LEU A 145 -8.63 7.19 0.58
N ASP A 146 -8.91 6.11 1.31
CA ASP A 146 -10.21 5.78 1.87
C ASP A 146 -10.06 5.14 3.27
N LEU A 147 -11.17 4.87 3.96
CA LEU A 147 -11.20 4.34 5.33
C LEU A 147 -11.32 2.80 5.41
N VAL A 148 -11.56 2.14 4.28
CA VAL A 148 -11.83 0.71 4.14
C VAL A 148 -10.56 -0.06 3.79
N THR A 149 -9.83 0.35 2.75
CA THR A 149 -8.58 -0.25 2.27
C THR A 149 -7.54 -0.43 3.38
N PRO A 150 -7.31 0.54 4.29
CA PRO A 150 -6.38 0.36 5.40
C PRO A 150 -6.66 -0.87 6.26
N GLN A 151 -7.92 -1.31 6.40
CA GLN A 151 -8.26 -2.50 7.18
C GLN A 151 -7.62 -3.77 6.63
N TYR A 152 -7.29 -3.82 5.33
CA TYR A 152 -6.72 -4.99 4.65
C TYR A 152 -5.20 -5.02 4.62
N ILE A 153 -4.54 -3.85 4.64
CA ILE A 153 -3.11 -3.75 4.30
C ILE A 153 -2.28 -2.83 5.21
N GLN A 154 -2.90 -2.07 6.13
CA GLN A 154 -2.19 -1.08 6.95
C GLN A 154 -1.16 -1.72 7.90
N ASP A 155 -1.35 -2.98 8.28
CA ASP A 155 -0.41 -3.77 9.08
C ASP A 155 0.94 -4.03 8.37
N LEU A 156 1.03 -3.69 7.08
CA LEU A 156 2.21 -3.84 6.24
C LEU A 156 2.78 -2.50 5.79
N PHE A 157 2.56 -1.40 6.52
CA PHE A 157 3.21 -0.11 6.25
C PHE A 157 4.03 0.39 7.44
N SER A 158 5.24 0.87 7.14
CA SER A 158 6.09 1.57 8.10
C SER A 158 5.88 3.08 8.13
N TRP A 159 5.31 3.64 7.07
CA TRP A 159 4.94 5.05 6.97
C TRP A 159 3.73 5.22 6.05
N THR A 160 2.86 6.17 6.35
CA THR A 160 1.65 6.42 5.55
C THR A 160 1.50 7.91 5.29
N ALA A 161 1.25 8.26 4.03
CA ALA A 161 0.89 9.62 3.63
C ALA A 161 -0.63 9.82 3.69
N ILE A 162 -1.04 11.04 4.04
CA ILE A 162 -2.34 11.59 3.65
C ILE A 162 -2.11 12.51 2.46
N GLY A 163 -2.84 12.29 1.37
CA GLY A 163 -2.70 13.06 0.14
C GLY A 163 -3.11 14.52 0.32
N ALA A 164 -2.51 15.42 -0.45
CA ALA A 164 -2.77 16.86 -0.35
C ALA A 164 -4.24 17.25 -0.60
N ARG A 165 -5.02 16.41 -1.29
CA ARG A 165 -6.46 16.63 -1.54
C ARG A 165 -7.36 16.18 -0.40
N THR A 166 -6.85 15.41 0.55
CA THR A 166 -7.61 14.82 1.66
C THR A 166 -7.09 15.24 3.03
N THR A 167 -6.03 16.05 3.11
CA THR A 167 -5.50 16.57 4.39
C THR A 167 -6.54 17.35 5.21
N GLU A 168 -7.48 18.05 4.56
CA GLU A 168 -8.53 18.84 5.22
C GLU A 168 -9.92 18.18 5.17
N SER A 169 -9.99 16.87 4.86
CA SER A 169 -11.26 16.14 4.82
C SER A 169 -11.92 15.98 6.18
#